data_AF-A0AAE1GN28-F1
#
_entry.id   AF-A0AAE1GN28-F1
#
_cell.length_a   1.000
_cell.length_b   1.000
_cell.length_c   1.000
_cell.angle_alpha   90.00
_cell.angle_beta   90.00
_cell.angle_gamma   90.00
#
_symmetry.space_group_name_H-M   'P 1'
#
loop_
_entity.id
_entity.type
_entity.pdbx_description
1 polymer ?
#
loop_
_entity_poly.entity_id
_entity_poly.type
_entity_poly.pdbx_seq_one_letter_code
_entity_poly.pdbx_strand_id
1 'polypeptide(L)'
;MAVLEGVDHEVYISTPHFPSAVGLTLSTDCHLTSLITACHSHLLQGKIYQTVLEFLLKLQQICSSHINSVDCKGEGEGLAVLNKPLFDSLLMHLDTIGWSRVSQVSSDFTVFSLTTRDEGGRTHIMKVKVGTGYPQEQPEVEADLPNNITFSYNPSEGVVSVVDAWEKQLCAMQDVWQVLDELDSSALVLDPPAPPPRRAITRRILLENQVSVQLSVSLQHPRCFPQCHLLGPSRLTSPLAAMLLQNFQDWDLERSIKANLETILDVGVVCKKGVRAEGEQGRAREEGQGIECAICYCLHLEDALPDLTCDSCSHTYHLQCLYEWLCGQTNSRHSVNVIFGECPFCRELIMCKLPA
;
A
#
# COMPACT_ATOMS: atom_id res chain seq x y z
N MET A 1 22.95 7.90 -12.53
CA MET A 1 24.26 8.30 -11.96
C MET A 1 25.32 8.06 -13.00
N ALA A 2 26.34 8.92 -13.07
CA ALA A 2 27.48 8.74 -13.96
C ALA A 2 28.75 8.63 -13.11
N VAL A 3 29.49 7.52 -13.25
CA VAL A 3 30.78 7.37 -12.57
C VAL A 3 31.87 8.00 -13.44
N LEU A 4 32.56 9.00 -12.92
CA LEU A 4 33.76 9.58 -13.53
C LEU A 4 34.88 9.56 -12.49
N GLU A 5 36.07 9.09 -12.88
CA GLU A 5 37.25 9.03 -12.00
C GLU A 5 37.04 8.27 -10.66
N GLY A 6 36.07 7.35 -10.60
CA GLY A 6 35.73 6.61 -9.38
C GLY A 6 34.82 7.35 -8.40
N VAL A 7 34.23 8.48 -8.81
CA VAL A 7 33.25 9.25 -8.05
C VAL A 7 31.88 9.17 -8.73
N ASP A 8 30.84 8.87 -7.94
CA ASP A 8 29.45 8.94 -8.40
C ASP A 8 29.03 10.40 -8.57
N HIS A 9 28.72 10.77 -9.80
CA HIS A 9 28.14 12.07 -10.12
C HIS A 9 26.64 11.94 -10.37
N GLU A 10 25.88 12.81 -9.70
CA GLU A 10 24.45 12.94 -9.93
C GLU A 10 24.19 13.75 -11.21
N VAL A 11 23.37 13.17 -12.07
CA VAL A 11 22.95 13.78 -13.33
C VAL A 11 21.44 13.88 -13.31
N TYR A 12 20.93 15.11 -13.35
CA TYR A 12 19.51 15.40 -13.39
C TYR A 12 19.10 15.74 -14.82
N ILE A 13 18.18 14.95 -15.37
CA ILE A 13 17.68 15.14 -16.74
C ILE A 13 16.19 15.43 -16.66
N SER A 14 15.77 16.59 -17.17
CA SER A 14 14.36 16.92 -17.33
C SER A 14 13.97 16.74 -18.79
N THR A 15 12.90 15.97 -19.04
CA THR A 15 12.43 15.63 -20.38
C THR A 15 10.92 15.90 -20.47
N PRO A 16 10.49 17.09 -20.97
CA PRO A 16 9.08 17.46 -20.97
C PRO A 16 8.22 16.61 -21.91
N HIS A 17 8.86 15.91 -22.85
CA HIS A 17 8.21 15.10 -23.88
C HIS A 17 8.77 13.67 -23.95
N PHE A 18 9.09 13.08 -22.79
CA PHE A 18 9.58 11.70 -22.72
C PHE A 18 8.67 10.73 -23.52
N PRO A 19 9.22 9.80 -24.33
CA PRO A 19 10.63 9.39 -24.46
C PRO A 19 11.43 10.25 -25.44
N SER A 20 10.86 11.31 -25.99
CA SER A 20 11.55 12.23 -26.89
C SER A 20 12.56 13.09 -26.14
N ALA A 21 13.70 13.38 -26.78
CA ALA A 21 14.68 14.32 -26.26
C ALA A 21 14.34 15.79 -26.59
N VAL A 22 13.17 16.06 -27.19
CA VAL A 22 12.73 17.44 -27.46
C VAL A 22 12.54 18.20 -26.15
N GLY A 23 13.21 19.34 -26.02
CA GLY A 23 13.18 20.17 -24.81
C GLY A 23 13.94 19.59 -23.62
N LEU A 24 14.78 18.57 -23.83
CA LEU A 24 15.60 17.96 -22.77
C LEU A 24 16.54 19.01 -22.16
N THR A 25 16.56 19.08 -20.84
CA THR A 25 17.56 19.86 -20.09
C THR A 25 18.40 18.94 -19.20
N LEU A 26 19.70 19.22 -19.15
CA LEU A 26 20.68 18.46 -18.38
C LEU A 26 21.25 19.37 -17.30
N SER A 27 21.17 18.94 -16.06
CA SER A 27 21.76 19.60 -14.89
C SER A 27 22.72 18.63 -14.21
N THR A 28 23.95 19.09 -13.98
CA THR A 28 25.03 18.29 -13.41
C THR A 28 25.82 19.11 -12.40
N ASP A 29 26.66 18.45 -11.59
CA ASP A 29 27.62 19.18 -10.78
C ASP A 29 28.64 19.98 -11.62
N CYS A 30 29.41 20.85 -10.97
CA CYS A 30 30.35 21.75 -11.64
C CYS A 30 31.47 21.01 -12.41
N HIS A 31 31.81 19.79 -12.00
CA HIS A 31 32.87 19.00 -12.61
C HIS A 31 32.39 18.39 -13.93
N LEU A 32 31.23 17.72 -13.93
CA LEU A 32 30.60 17.20 -15.14
C LEU A 32 30.19 18.32 -16.09
N THR A 33 29.72 19.46 -15.57
CA THR A 33 29.36 20.63 -16.38
C THR A 33 30.55 21.13 -17.19
N SER A 34 31.75 21.16 -16.59
CA SER A 34 32.97 21.60 -17.28
C SER A 34 33.37 20.64 -18.40
N LEU A 35 33.24 19.33 -18.16
CA LEU A 35 33.50 18.27 -19.14
C LEU A 35 32.48 18.31 -20.29
N ILE A 36 31.19 18.40 -19.97
CA ILE A 36 30.10 18.54 -20.95
C ILE A 36 30.29 19.81 -21.78
N THR A 37 30.70 20.93 -21.16
CA THR A 37 30.96 22.19 -21.86
C THR A 37 32.17 22.07 -22.79
N ALA A 38 33.25 21.40 -22.35
CA ALA A 38 34.42 21.14 -23.18
C ALA A 38 34.09 20.22 -24.37
N CYS A 39 33.20 19.25 -24.17
CA CYS A 39 32.73 18.32 -25.20
C CYS A 39 31.42 18.78 -25.89
N HIS A 40 30.97 20.02 -25.65
CA HIS A 40 29.68 20.53 -26.11
C HIS A 40 29.54 20.50 -27.64
N SER A 41 30.65 20.77 -28.34
CA SER A 41 30.74 20.65 -29.80
C SER A 41 30.54 19.22 -30.31
N HIS A 42 30.87 18.19 -29.53
CA HIS A 42 30.67 16.77 -29.85
C HIS A 42 29.30 16.24 -29.43
N LEU A 43 28.69 16.82 -28.38
CA LEU A 43 27.33 16.52 -27.92
C LEU A 43 26.27 17.11 -28.86
N LEU A 44 26.49 18.31 -29.38
CA LEU A 44 25.52 19.05 -30.21
C LEU A 44 25.95 19.17 -31.67
N GLN A 45 26.78 18.25 -32.16
CA GLN A 45 27.37 18.25 -33.50
C GLN A 45 26.30 18.01 -34.61
N GLY A 46 25.31 18.90 -34.71
CA GLY A 46 24.21 18.85 -35.68
C GLY A 46 23.22 17.70 -35.49
N LYS A 47 23.32 16.91 -34.41
CA LYS A 47 22.40 15.81 -34.14
C LYS A 47 21.22 16.29 -33.29
N ILE A 48 20.04 16.19 -33.87
CA ILE A 48 18.78 16.17 -33.11
C ILE A 48 18.64 14.73 -32.60
N TYR A 49 18.78 14.53 -31.30
CA TYR A 49 18.44 13.26 -30.68
C TYR A 49 16.93 13.10 -30.74
N GLN A 50 16.45 11.99 -31.30
CA GLN A 50 15.01 11.74 -31.37
C GLN A 50 14.49 11.25 -30.03
N THR A 51 15.28 10.45 -29.32
CA THR A 51 14.94 9.86 -28.03
C THR A 51 15.95 10.18 -26.94
N VAL A 52 15.50 10.12 -25.68
CA VAL A 52 16.35 10.31 -24.50
C VAL A 52 17.42 9.22 -24.41
N LEU A 53 17.12 7.99 -24.86
CA LEU A 53 18.10 6.89 -24.87
C LEU A 53 19.29 7.18 -25.79
N GLU A 54 19.05 7.70 -27.00
CA GLU A 54 20.12 8.09 -27.92
C GLU A 54 21.04 9.15 -27.30
N PHE A 55 20.44 10.13 -26.62
CA PHE A 55 21.18 11.15 -25.89
C PHE A 55 22.02 10.56 -24.75
N LEU A 56 21.43 9.69 -23.93
CA LEU A 56 22.10 9.03 -22.81
C LEU A 56 23.27 8.14 -23.24
N LEU A 57 23.10 7.34 -24.31
CA LEU A 57 24.17 6.53 -24.87
C LEU A 57 25.33 7.39 -25.38
N LYS A 58 25.02 8.55 -25.98
CA LYS A 58 26.05 9.48 -26.44
C LYS A 58 26.77 10.18 -25.28
N LEU A 59 26.04 10.58 -24.25
CA LEU A 59 26.59 11.14 -23.02
C LEU A 59 27.52 10.13 -22.35
N GLN A 60 27.09 8.87 -22.22
CA GLN A 60 27.91 7.78 -21.69
C GLN A 60 29.19 7.58 -22.52
N GLN A 61 29.09 7.53 -23.85
CA GLN A 61 30.24 7.37 -24.74
C GLN A 61 31.29 8.49 -24.51
N ILE A 62 30.84 9.73 -24.35
CA ILE A 62 31.72 10.88 -24.13
C ILE A 62 32.41 10.77 -22.77
N CYS A 63 31.66 10.47 -21.71
CA CYS A 63 32.21 10.24 -20.38
C CYS A 63 33.24 9.10 -20.40
N SER A 64 32.95 7.96 -21.02
CA SER A 64 33.88 6.84 -21.16
C SER A 64 35.15 7.21 -21.95
N SER A 65 35.02 8.00 -23.02
CA SER A 65 36.17 8.42 -23.82
C SER A 65 37.10 9.37 -23.07
N HIS A 66 36.55 10.21 -22.20
CA HIS A 66 37.34 11.11 -21.36
C HIS A 66 38.10 10.34 -20.28
N ILE A 67 37.45 9.37 -19.61
CA ILE A 67 38.11 8.49 -18.63
C ILE A 67 39.28 7.74 -19.25
N ASN A 68 39.12 7.23 -20.49
CA ASN A 68 40.21 6.52 -21.18
C ASN A 68 41.36 7.44 -21.64
N SER A 69 41.15 8.77 -21.66
CA SER A 69 42.17 9.75 -22.04
C SER A 69 42.98 10.29 -20.85
N VAL A 70 42.42 10.19 -19.64
CA VAL A 70 43.09 10.52 -18.39
C VAL A 70 43.65 9.21 -17.83
N ASP A 71 44.96 9.11 -17.68
CA ASP A 71 45.70 7.90 -17.31
C ASP A 71 45.44 7.51 -15.83
N CYS A 72 44.19 7.18 -15.50
CA CYS A 72 43.73 6.82 -14.16
C CYS A 72 43.91 5.32 -13.95
N LYS A 73 45.11 4.93 -13.50
CA LYS A 73 45.40 3.61 -12.91
C LYS A 73 44.74 3.49 -11.54
N GLY A 74 43.42 3.36 -11.51
CA GLY A 74 42.66 2.97 -10.35
C GLY A 74 41.75 1.80 -10.73
N GLU A 75 41.72 0.77 -9.89
CA GLU A 75 40.74 -0.31 -9.96
C GLU A 75 39.34 0.27 -9.65
N GLY A 76 38.80 1.02 -10.61
CA GLY A 76 37.45 1.58 -10.55
C GLY A 76 36.52 0.68 -11.34
N GLU A 77 35.45 0.23 -10.70
CA GLU A 77 34.32 -0.44 -11.36
C GLU A 77 33.92 0.38 -12.59
N GLY A 78 34.01 -0.24 -13.78
CA GLY A 78 33.76 0.44 -15.04
C GLY A 78 32.36 1.05 -15.09
N LEU A 79 32.21 2.15 -15.85
CA LEU A 79 30.91 2.72 -16.20
C LEU A 79 29.94 1.60 -16.60
N ALA A 80 28.85 1.43 -15.84
CA ALA A 80 27.81 0.45 -16.13
C ALA A 80 27.28 0.69 -17.56
N VAL A 81 27.66 -0.17 -18.51
CA VAL A 81 27.27 -0.04 -19.92
C VAL A 81 25.75 -0.18 -19.99
N LEU A 82 25.07 0.83 -20.55
CA LEU A 82 23.63 0.78 -20.76
C LEU A 82 23.29 -0.45 -21.63
N ASN A 83 22.46 -1.36 -21.11
CA ASN A 83 22.01 -2.55 -21.84
C ASN A 83 21.04 -2.14 -22.95
N LYS A 84 21.58 -1.71 -24.09
CA LYS A 84 20.83 -1.17 -25.22
C LYS A 84 19.68 -2.10 -25.68
N PRO A 85 19.88 -3.42 -25.86
CA PRO A 85 18.78 -4.33 -26.21
C PRO A 85 17.61 -4.34 -25.22
N LEU A 86 17.91 -4.27 -23.91
CA LEU A 86 16.90 -4.17 -22.87
C LEU A 86 16.11 -2.88 -23.00
N PHE A 87 16.81 -1.75 -23.14
CA PHE A 87 16.15 -0.44 -23.27
C PHE A 87 15.32 -0.33 -24.54
N ASP A 88 15.85 -0.77 -25.68
CA ASP A 88 15.12 -0.76 -26.96
C ASP A 88 13.81 -1.58 -26.83
N SER A 89 13.89 -2.77 -26.24
CA SER A 89 12.72 -3.62 -25.99
C SER A 89 11.76 -2.95 -25.02
N LEU A 90 12.23 -2.43 -23.89
CA LEU A 90 11.39 -1.82 -22.86
C LEU A 90 10.67 -0.57 -23.38
N LEU A 91 11.38 0.32 -24.09
CA LEU A 91 10.80 1.52 -24.68
C LEU A 91 9.71 1.16 -25.70
N MET A 92 9.94 0.15 -26.55
CA MET A 92 8.92 -0.33 -27.49
C MET A 92 7.66 -0.84 -26.77
N HIS A 93 7.83 -1.62 -25.70
CA HIS A 93 6.70 -2.12 -24.92
C HIS A 93 5.95 -0.98 -24.19
N LEU A 94 6.68 -0.01 -23.62
CA LEU A 94 6.07 1.15 -22.95
C LEU A 94 5.37 2.09 -23.95
N ASP A 95 5.88 2.22 -25.16
CA ASP A 95 5.21 2.97 -26.24
C ASP A 95 3.88 2.31 -26.63
N THR A 96 3.88 0.97 -26.69
CA THR A 96 2.67 0.16 -26.95
C THR A 96 1.63 0.32 -25.83
N ILE A 97 2.07 0.33 -24.56
CA ILE A 97 1.19 0.57 -23.40
C ILE A 97 0.68 2.01 -23.37
N GLY A 98 1.50 2.95 -23.84
CA GLY A 98 1.26 4.38 -23.83
C GLY A 98 1.84 5.07 -22.61
N TRP A 99 2.71 6.06 -22.86
CA TRP A 99 3.44 6.83 -21.84
C TRP A 99 2.56 7.53 -20.79
N SER A 100 1.30 7.85 -21.14
CA SER A 100 0.33 8.44 -20.20
C SER A 100 0.07 7.58 -18.95
N ARG A 101 0.34 6.27 -19.02
CA ARG A 101 0.17 5.34 -17.91
C ARG A 101 1.40 5.23 -17.02
N VAL A 102 2.57 5.69 -17.47
CA VAL A 102 3.82 5.63 -16.71
C VAL A 102 3.84 6.79 -15.72
N SER A 103 3.81 6.51 -14.42
CA SER A 103 3.76 7.54 -13.37
C SER A 103 5.11 7.81 -12.72
N GLN A 104 5.98 6.80 -12.64
CA GLN A 104 7.32 6.92 -12.04
C GLN A 104 8.30 6.00 -12.75
N VAL A 105 9.57 6.40 -12.81
CA VAL A 105 10.68 5.58 -13.33
C VAL A 105 11.94 5.83 -12.49
N SER A 106 12.72 4.78 -12.25
CA SER A 106 14.01 4.85 -11.57
C SER A 106 15.10 5.46 -12.46
N SER A 107 16.20 5.89 -11.82
CA SER A 107 17.31 6.54 -12.50
C SER A 107 18.09 5.64 -13.47
N ASP A 108 18.05 4.33 -13.24
CA ASP A 108 18.60 3.29 -14.11
C ASP A 108 17.55 2.71 -15.09
N PHE A 109 16.31 3.20 -15.01
CA PHE A 109 15.20 2.85 -15.90
C PHE A 109 14.90 1.32 -15.90
N THR A 110 15.20 0.66 -14.77
CA THR A 110 14.88 -0.75 -14.52
C THR A 110 13.64 -0.94 -13.65
N VAL A 111 13.22 0.09 -12.92
CA VAL A 111 12.02 0.08 -12.07
C VAL A 111 11.09 1.20 -12.51
N PHE A 112 9.82 0.89 -12.74
CA PHE A 112 8.82 1.88 -13.12
C PHE A 112 7.45 1.53 -12.57
N SER A 113 6.56 2.52 -12.51
CA SER A 113 5.19 2.36 -12.05
C SER A 113 4.20 2.66 -13.17
N LEU A 114 3.24 1.76 -13.35
CA LEU A 114 2.12 1.89 -14.29
C LEU A 114 0.84 2.17 -13.53
N THR A 115 0.06 3.12 -14.03
CA THR A 115 -1.21 3.55 -13.45
C THR A 115 -2.37 3.11 -14.34
N THR A 116 -3.36 2.45 -13.74
CA THR A 116 -4.59 2.02 -14.42
C THR A 116 -5.80 2.53 -13.67
N ARG A 117 -6.79 3.01 -14.39
CA ARG A 117 -8.11 3.35 -13.82
C ARG A 117 -9.09 2.24 -14.15
N ASP A 118 -9.76 1.70 -13.14
CA ASP A 118 -10.76 0.64 -13.33
C ASP A 118 -12.16 1.18 -13.64
N GLU A 119 -13.12 0.28 -13.85
CA GLU A 119 -14.52 0.61 -14.17
C GLU A 119 -15.23 1.36 -13.04
N GLY A 120 -14.89 1.06 -11.79
CA GLY A 120 -15.32 1.81 -10.61
C GLY A 120 -14.70 3.20 -10.47
N GLY A 121 -13.84 3.62 -11.41
CA GLY A 121 -13.17 4.92 -11.41
C GLY A 121 -12.00 5.01 -10.43
N ARG A 122 -11.58 3.89 -9.83
CA ARG A 122 -10.48 3.78 -8.88
C ARG A 122 -9.14 3.74 -9.61
N THR A 123 -8.12 4.35 -9.02
CA THR A 123 -6.76 4.36 -9.56
C THR A 123 -5.93 3.29 -8.86
N HIS A 124 -5.30 2.44 -9.65
CA HIS A 124 -4.43 1.37 -9.19
C HIS A 124 -3.01 1.57 -9.76
N ILE A 125 -2.00 1.25 -8.96
CA ILE A 125 -0.59 1.39 -9.33
C ILE A 125 0.08 0.02 -9.28
N MET A 126 0.75 -0.35 -10.37
CA MET A 126 1.55 -1.55 -10.51
C MET A 126 3.01 -1.15 -10.70
N LYS A 127 3.87 -1.53 -9.76
CA LYS A 127 5.32 -1.31 -9.86
C LYS A 127 5.96 -2.53 -10.51
N VAL A 128 6.79 -2.28 -11.51
CA VAL A 128 7.44 -3.29 -12.34
C VAL A 128 8.95 -3.10 -12.23
N LYS A 129 9.68 -4.19 -12.03
CA LYS A 129 11.15 -4.22 -12.04
C LYS A 129 11.63 -5.22 -13.07
N VAL A 130 12.44 -4.75 -14.01
CA VAL A 130 13.03 -5.57 -15.08
C VAL A 130 14.47 -5.94 -14.73
N GLY A 131 14.82 -7.21 -14.90
CA GLY A 131 16.19 -7.71 -14.79
C GLY A 131 16.99 -7.49 -16.08
N THR A 132 18.29 -7.74 -16.04
CA THR A 132 19.18 -7.63 -17.21
C THR A 132 18.84 -8.64 -18.31
N GLY A 133 18.13 -9.73 -17.99
CA GLY A 133 17.63 -10.73 -18.93
C GLY A 133 16.35 -10.35 -19.67
N TYR A 134 15.78 -9.16 -19.42
CA TYR A 134 14.57 -8.71 -20.10
C TYR A 134 14.78 -8.57 -21.63
N PRO A 135 13.83 -9.01 -22.47
CA PRO A 135 12.49 -9.53 -22.15
C PRO A 135 12.40 -11.06 -22.00
N GLN A 136 13.51 -11.82 -22.08
CA GLN A 136 13.44 -13.28 -21.91
C GLN A 136 13.16 -13.69 -20.46
N GLU A 137 13.66 -12.90 -19.52
CA GLU A 137 13.36 -13.00 -18.09
C GLU A 137 12.08 -12.22 -17.75
N GLN A 138 11.18 -12.84 -16.98
CA GLN A 138 9.96 -12.21 -16.50
C GLN A 138 10.28 -11.08 -15.51
N PRO A 139 9.60 -9.92 -15.60
CA PRO A 139 9.75 -8.86 -14.61
C PRO A 139 9.14 -9.22 -13.25
N GLU A 140 9.72 -8.66 -12.19
CA GLU A 140 9.11 -8.64 -10.85
C GLU A 140 8.00 -7.59 -10.83
N VAL A 141 6.86 -7.94 -10.22
CA VAL A 141 5.70 -7.05 -10.15
C VAL A 141 5.20 -6.94 -8.72
N GLU A 142 5.03 -5.71 -8.25
CA GLU A 142 4.48 -5.37 -6.95
C GLU A 142 3.21 -4.54 -7.15
N ALA A 143 2.11 -4.94 -6.50
CA ALA A 143 0.85 -4.20 -6.56
C ALA A 143 0.04 -4.38 -5.27
N ASP A 144 -0.81 -3.39 -4.98
CA ASP A 144 -1.70 -3.38 -3.82
C ASP A 144 -2.99 -4.19 -4.08
N LEU A 145 -2.85 -5.51 -4.24
CA LEU A 145 -3.98 -6.42 -4.49
C LEU A 145 -4.14 -7.48 -3.40
N PRO A 146 -5.38 -7.96 -3.14
CA PRO A 146 -5.63 -8.98 -2.13
C PRO A 146 -4.95 -10.32 -2.38
N ASN A 147 -4.76 -10.67 -3.66
CA ASN A 147 -4.13 -11.90 -4.10
C ASN A 147 -2.87 -11.57 -4.90
N ASN A 148 -1.92 -12.49 -4.84
CA ASN A 148 -0.81 -12.50 -5.79
C ASN A 148 -1.36 -12.72 -7.21
N ILE A 149 -0.89 -11.91 -8.14
CA ILE A 149 -1.26 -12.08 -9.55
C ILE A 149 -0.42 -13.18 -10.15
N THR A 150 -1.08 -14.16 -10.76
CA THR A 150 -0.41 -15.09 -11.66
C THR A 150 -0.37 -14.46 -13.05
N PHE A 151 0.78 -13.90 -13.42
CA PHE A 151 0.99 -13.34 -14.75
C PHE A 151 1.26 -14.46 -15.76
N SER A 152 0.53 -14.46 -16.87
CA SER A 152 0.93 -15.23 -18.04
C SER A 152 1.92 -14.39 -18.83
N TYR A 153 3.22 -14.54 -18.52
CA TYR A 153 4.27 -13.74 -19.15
C TYR A 153 4.62 -14.28 -20.54
N ASN A 154 4.57 -13.40 -21.54
CA ASN A 154 5.01 -13.69 -22.89
C ASN A 154 6.28 -12.87 -23.22
N PRO A 155 7.46 -13.50 -23.36
CA PRO A 155 8.71 -12.80 -23.71
C PRO A 155 8.67 -11.97 -25.00
N SER A 156 7.79 -12.30 -25.96
CA SER A 156 7.67 -11.50 -27.19
C SER A 156 6.90 -10.19 -27.00
N GLU A 157 6.02 -10.15 -25.99
CA GLU A 157 5.19 -8.98 -25.65
C GLU A 157 5.73 -8.22 -24.43
N GLY A 158 6.63 -8.85 -23.66
CA GLY A 158 7.26 -8.25 -22.49
C GLY A 158 6.21 -7.76 -21.47
N VAL A 159 6.41 -6.55 -20.97
CA VAL A 159 5.50 -5.91 -20.00
C VAL A 159 4.09 -5.67 -20.54
N VAL A 160 3.85 -5.71 -21.86
CA VAL A 160 2.48 -5.60 -22.42
C VAL A 160 1.61 -6.76 -21.93
N SER A 161 2.13 -8.00 -21.99
CA SER A 161 1.43 -9.19 -21.47
C SER A 161 1.12 -9.11 -19.97
N VAL A 162 2.00 -8.44 -19.21
CA VAL A 162 1.82 -8.19 -17.77
C VAL A 162 0.66 -7.22 -17.53
N VAL A 163 0.56 -6.14 -18.34
CA VAL A 163 -0.55 -5.18 -18.27
C VAL A 163 -1.88 -5.84 -18.62
N ASP A 164 -1.93 -6.71 -19.63
CA ASP A 164 -3.16 -7.43 -19.99
C ASP A 164 -3.65 -8.35 -18.85
N ALA A 165 -2.72 -9.06 -18.19
CA ALA A 165 -3.05 -9.90 -17.04
C ALA A 165 -3.49 -9.06 -15.82
N TRP A 166 -2.85 -7.91 -15.61
CA TRP A 166 -3.21 -6.93 -14.60
C TRP A 166 -4.63 -6.41 -14.78
N GLU A 167 -5.00 -5.96 -15.98
CA GLU A 167 -6.35 -5.44 -16.27
C GLU A 167 -7.44 -6.49 -16.08
N LYS A 168 -7.17 -7.75 -16.46
CA LYS A 168 -8.08 -8.87 -16.18
C LYS A 168 -8.28 -9.08 -14.68
N GLN A 169 -7.22 -8.96 -13.89
CA GLN A 169 -7.33 -9.08 -12.43
C GLN A 169 -8.13 -7.92 -11.83
N LEU A 170 -7.92 -6.69 -12.29
CA LEU A 170 -8.70 -5.53 -11.84
C LEU A 170 -10.20 -5.72 -12.14
N CYS A 171 -10.52 -6.22 -13.33
CA CYS A 171 -11.89 -6.54 -13.73
C CYS A 171 -12.51 -7.60 -12.80
N ALA A 172 -11.77 -8.68 -12.49
CA ALA A 172 -12.25 -9.74 -11.58
C ALA A 172 -12.50 -9.27 -10.13
N MET A 173 -11.82 -8.21 -9.69
CA MET A 173 -11.92 -7.69 -8.31
C MET A 173 -12.93 -6.54 -8.16
N GLN A 174 -13.63 -6.13 -9.23
CA GLN A 174 -14.53 -4.97 -9.18
C GLN A 174 -15.58 -5.08 -8.07
N ASP A 175 -16.17 -6.26 -7.93
CA ASP A 175 -17.24 -6.52 -6.97
C ASP A 175 -16.77 -6.47 -5.52
N VAL A 176 -15.58 -7.03 -5.26
CA VAL A 176 -14.93 -7.00 -3.94
C VAL A 176 -14.71 -5.55 -3.50
N TRP A 177 -14.11 -4.73 -4.36
CA TRP A 177 -13.85 -3.34 -4.01
C TRP A 177 -15.11 -2.51 -3.93
N GLN A 178 -16.16 -2.83 -4.71
CA GLN A 178 -17.45 -2.14 -4.58
C GLN A 178 -18.05 -2.34 -3.18
N VAL A 179 -18.06 -3.58 -2.69
CA VAL A 179 -18.55 -3.90 -1.34
C VAL A 179 -17.71 -3.22 -0.26
N LEU A 180 -16.37 -3.21 -0.42
CA LEU A 180 -15.48 -2.54 0.52
C LEU A 180 -15.65 -1.01 0.49
N ASP A 181 -15.78 -0.39 -0.68
CA ASP A 181 -16.00 1.06 -0.83
C ASP A 181 -17.35 1.49 -0.22
N GLU A 182 -18.40 0.68 -0.40
CA GLU A 182 -19.70 0.91 0.24
C GLU A 182 -19.60 0.86 1.77
N LEU A 183 -18.87 -0.11 2.31
CA LEU A 183 -18.65 -0.21 3.75
C LEU A 183 -17.79 0.95 4.28
N ASP A 184 -16.70 1.30 3.59
CA ASP A 184 -15.76 2.37 3.95
C ASP A 184 -16.38 3.78 3.88
N SER A 185 -17.46 3.93 3.12
CA SER A 185 -18.22 5.17 3.01
C SER A 185 -19.38 5.27 4.01
N SER A 186 -19.97 4.14 4.43
CA SER A 186 -21.17 4.11 5.27
C SER A 186 -20.93 3.80 6.75
N ALA A 187 -19.80 3.18 7.10
CA ALA A 187 -19.46 2.75 8.45
C ALA A 187 -18.16 3.40 8.97
N LEU A 188 -18.06 3.54 10.29
CA LEU A 188 -16.83 3.90 10.98
C LEU A 188 -15.90 2.69 11.03
N VAL A 189 -14.97 2.64 10.09
CA VAL A 189 -13.88 1.65 10.04
C VAL A 189 -12.77 2.07 10.99
N LEU A 190 -12.46 1.21 11.95
CA LEU A 190 -11.37 1.35 12.92
C LEU A 190 -10.05 0.84 12.37
N ASP A 191 -10.09 -0.22 11.56
CA ASP A 191 -8.92 -0.87 10.97
C ASP A 191 -9.28 -1.51 9.61
N PRO A 192 -8.46 -1.35 8.56
CA PRO A 192 -7.20 -0.59 8.51
C PRO A 192 -7.41 0.92 8.74
N PRO A 193 -6.35 1.68 9.08
CA PRO A 193 -6.39 3.13 9.05
C PRO A 193 -6.86 3.67 7.71
N ALA A 194 -7.63 4.76 7.73
CA ALA A 194 -8.10 5.40 6.51
C ALA A 194 -6.98 6.21 5.80
N PRO A 195 -6.86 6.15 4.47
CA PRO A 195 -7.60 5.27 3.55
C PRO A 195 -7.06 3.82 3.58
N PRO A 196 -7.93 2.81 3.65
CA PRO A 196 -7.49 1.42 3.69
C PRO A 196 -6.87 1.00 2.35
N PRO A 197 -5.80 0.18 2.36
CA PRO A 197 -5.16 -0.29 1.15
C PRO A 197 -6.06 -1.27 0.39
N ARG A 198 -5.90 -1.34 -0.94
CA ARG A 198 -6.74 -2.16 -1.83
C ARG A 198 -6.51 -3.65 -1.67
N ARG A 199 -5.36 -4.07 -1.11
CA ARG A 199 -5.12 -5.45 -0.67
C ARG A 199 -5.88 -5.84 0.60
N ALA A 200 -6.31 -4.89 1.43
CA ALA A 200 -6.97 -5.22 2.68
C ALA A 200 -8.43 -5.62 2.43
N ILE A 201 -8.72 -6.90 2.67
CA ILE A 201 -10.06 -7.49 2.59
C ILE A 201 -10.79 -7.53 3.94
N THR A 202 -10.09 -7.16 5.01
CA THR A 202 -10.63 -7.09 6.36
C THR A 202 -11.05 -5.68 6.71
N ARG A 203 -12.09 -5.55 7.52
CA ARG A 203 -12.48 -4.28 8.15
C ARG A 203 -12.86 -4.55 9.60
N ARG A 204 -12.45 -3.67 10.50
CA ARG A 204 -13.00 -3.61 11.86
C ARG A 204 -13.94 -2.42 11.94
N ILE A 205 -15.22 -2.67 12.20
CA ILE A 205 -16.22 -1.61 12.32
C ILE A 205 -16.76 -1.52 13.75
N LEU A 206 -17.18 -0.33 14.17
CA LEU A 206 -17.74 -0.10 15.49
C LEU A 206 -19.27 -0.21 15.48
N LEU A 207 -19.82 -0.94 16.46
CA LEU A 207 -21.26 -0.97 16.75
C LEU A 207 -21.62 0.06 17.82
N GLU A 208 -22.87 0.49 17.84
CA GLU A 208 -23.37 1.49 18.80
C GLU A 208 -23.30 1.03 20.26
N ASN A 209 -23.23 -0.27 20.51
CA ASN A 209 -23.12 -0.85 21.84
C ASN A 209 -21.67 -1.00 22.35
N GLN A 210 -20.69 -0.33 21.73
CA GLN A 210 -19.25 -0.37 22.09
C GLN A 210 -18.57 -1.73 21.82
N VAL A 211 -19.22 -2.62 21.07
CA VAL A 211 -18.58 -3.79 20.48
C VAL A 211 -18.05 -3.41 19.10
N SER A 212 -16.94 -4.00 18.69
CA SER A 212 -16.46 -3.91 17.31
C SER A 212 -16.56 -5.26 16.62
N VAL A 213 -16.84 -5.26 15.32
CA VAL A 213 -16.87 -6.45 14.48
C VAL A 213 -15.71 -6.38 13.51
N GLN A 214 -14.81 -7.36 13.58
CA GLN A 214 -13.83 -7.58 12.54
C GLN A 214 -14.43 -8.55 11.51
N LEU A 215 -14.56 -8.09 10.28
CA LEU A 215 -15.10 -8.84 9.16
C LEU A 215 -14.04 -9.08 8.08
N SER A 216 -14.13 -10.22 7.38
CA SER A 216 -13.29 -10.56 6.23
C SER A 216 -14.16 -10.84 5.02
N VAL A 217 -13.99 -10.06 3.96
CA VAL A 217 -14.76 -10.17 2.71
C VAL A 217 -14.17 -11.27 1.83
N SER A 218 -15.03 -12.16 1.33
CA SER A 218 -14.62 -13.21 0.41
C SER A 218 -14.27 -12.65 -0.97
N LEU A 219 -13.13 -13.05 -1.51
CA LEU A 219 -12.70 -12.64 -2.86
C LEU A 219 -13.51 -13.28 -3.99
N GLN A 220 -14.16 -14.42 -3.73
CA GLN A 220 -14.98 -15.12 -4.72
C GLN A 220 -16.46 -14.75 -4.59
N HIS A 221 -16.90 -14.47 -3.36
CA HIS A 221 -18.30 -14.22 -3.05
C HIS A 221 -18.44 -13.03 -2.06
N PRO A 222 -18.10 -11.80 -2.48
CA PRO A 222 -17.95 -10.66 -1.58
C PRO A 222 -19.25 -10.21 -0.90
N ARG A 223 -20.42 -10.54 -1.46
CA ARG A 223 -21.73 -10.24 -0.85
C ARG A 223 -22.27 -11.34 0.08
N CYS A 224 -21.62 -12.51 0.16
CA CYS A 224 -22.01 -13.55 1.10
C CYS A 224 -21.69 -13.17 2.55
N PHE A 225 -22.32 -13.85 3.51
CA PHE A 225 -22.04 -13.70 4.94
C PHE A 225 -20.53 -13.77 5.23
N PRO A 226 -19.89 -12.69 5.71
CA PRO A 226 -18.45 -12.66 5.95
C PRO A 226 -18.09 -13.38 7.25
N GLN A 227 -16.83 -13.79 7.38
CA GLN A 227 -16.33 -14.24 8.68
C GLN A 227 -16.36 -13.05 9.65
N CYS A 228 -17.12 -13.17 10.74
CA CYS A 228 -17.27 -12.11 11.75
C CYS A 228 -16.60 -12.53 13.06
N HIS A 229 -15.78 -11.64 13.61
CA HIS A 229 -15.18 -11.77 14.94
C HIS A 229 -15.58 -10.57 15.80
N LEU A 230 -16.28 -10.83 16.90
CA LEU A 230 -16.77 -9.81 17.83
C LEU A 230 -15.71 -9.52 18.89
N LEU A 231 -15.32 -8.25 19.03
CA LEU A 231 -14.36 -7.78 20.02
C LEU A 231 -15.01 -6.78 20.97
N GLY A 232 -14.89 -7.05 22.27
CA GLY A 232 -15.44 -6.23 23.34
C GLY A 232 -15.70 -7.06 24.60
N PRO A 233 -16.36 -6.49 25.61
CA PRO A 233 -16.68 -7.20 26.84
C PRO A 233 -17.57 -8.42 26.59
N SER A 234 -17.28 -9.54 27.26
CA SER A 234 -17.97 -10.82 27.06
C SER A 234 -19.49 -10.72 27.22
N ARG A 235 -19.94 -9.88 28.16
CA ARG A 235 -21.37 -9.63 28.41
C ARG A 235 -22.11 -8.97 27.23
N LEU A 236 -21.38 -8.25 26.38
CA LEU A 236 -21.93 -7.56 25.20
C LEU A 236 -21.74 -8.40 23.94
N THR A 237 -20.63 -9.14 23.82
CA THR A 237 -20.34 -9.95 22.63
C THR A 237 -21.09 -11.29 22.61
N SER A 238 -21.33 -11.92 23.77
CA SER A 238 -22.00 -13.24 23.83
C SER A 238 -23.43 -13.23 23.26
N PRO A 239 -24.30 -12.24 23.56
CA PRO A 239 -25.63 -12.16 22.94
C PRO A 239 -25.55 -11.93 21.42
N LEU A 240 -24.65 -11.06 20.97
CA LEU A 240 -24.45 -10.81 19.53
C LEU A 240 -23.97 -12.06 18.78
N ALA A 241 -23.08 -12.85 19.39
CA ALA A 241 -22.61 -14.10 18.80
C ALA A 241 -23.77 -15.11 18.64
N ALA A 242 -24.67 -15.19 19.62
CA ALA A 242 -25.87 -16.02 19.51
C ALA A 242 -26.80 -15.55 18.38
N MET A 243 -26.98 -14.23 18.21
CA MET A 243 -27.80 -13.68 17.12
C MET A 243 -27.20 -13.95 15.74
N LEU A 244 -25.89 -13.81 15.57
CA LEU A 244 -25.21 -14.19 14.31
C LEU A 244 -25.48 -15.66 13.95
N LEU A 245 -25.43 -16.57 14.92
CA LEU A 245 -25.65 -18.00 14.69
C LEU A 245 -27.13 -18.34 14.43
N GLN A 246 -28.07 -17.57 14.98
CA GLN A 246 -29.51 -17.82 14.81
C GLN A 246 -30.03 -17.26 13.49
N ASN A 247 -29.55 -16.07 13.10
CA ASN A 247 -30.14 -15.28 12.03
C ASN A 247 -29.26 -15.23 10.76
N PHE A 248 -28.17 -16.02 10.66
CA PHE A 248 -27.30 -16.00 9.48
C PHE A 248 -28.02 -16.34 8.16
N GLN A 249 -29.14 -17.06 8.24
CA GLN A 249 -29.95 -17.43 7.07
C GLN A 249 -30.74 -16.25 6.50
N ASP A 250 -30.94 -15.19 7.30
CA ASP A 250 -31.62 -13.97 6.88
C ASP A 250 -30.68 -13.00 6.14
N TRP A 251 -29.44 -13.43 5.87
CA TRP A 251 -28.47 -12.63 5.12
C TRP A 251 -28.93 -12.44 3.67
N ASP A 252 -29.19 -11.18 3.31
CA ASP A 252 -29.69 -10.79 1.98
C ASP A 252 -28.52 -10.34 1.10
N LEU A 253 -28.30 -11.03 -0.02
CA LEU A 253 -27.21 -10.73 -0.97
C LEU A 253 -27.40 -9.39 -1.68
N GLU A 254 -28.61 -8.84 -1.72
CA GLU A 254 -28.90 -7.54 -2.34
C GLU A 254 -28.70 -6.38 -1.35
N ARG A 255 -28.50 -6.67 -0.07
CA ARG A 255 -28.21 -5.67 0.96
C ARG A 255 -26.71 -5.49 1.17
N SER A 256 -26.36 -4.29 1.59
CA SER A 256 -25.00 -3.99 2.03
C SER A 256 -24.62 -4.81 3.27
N ILE A 257 -23.32 -5.07 3.44
CA ILE A 257 -22.80 -5.75 4.65
C ILE A 257 -23.27 -5.03 5.92
N LYS A 258 -23.23 -3.70 5.91
CA LYS A 258 -23.69 -2.87 7.03
C LYS A 258 -25.16 -3.14 7.36
N ALA A 259 -26.05 -3.03 6.36
CA ALA A 259 -27.49 -3.20 6.57
C ALA A 259 -27.86 -4.62 7.02
N ASN A 260 -27.17 -5.64 6.50
CA ASN A 260 -27.32 -7.01 6.97
C ASN A 260 -26.90 -7.17 8.43
N LEU A 261 -25.74 -6.62 8.83
CA LEU A 261 -25.28 -6.68 10.22
C LEU A 261 -26.25 -5.96 11.17
N GLU A 262 -26.76 -4.79 10.80
CA GLU A 262 -27.75 -4.06 11.61
C GLU A 262 -29.04 -4.87 11.80
N THR A 263 -29.50 -5.55 10.75
CA THR A 263 -30.70 -6.40 10.80
C THR A 263 -30.48 -7.64 11.67
N ILE A 264 -29.36 -8.35 11.46
CA ILE A 264 -29.08 -9.63 12.12
C ILE A 264 -28.76 -9.45 13.60
N LEU A 265 -28.02 -8.39 13.94
CA LEU A 265 -27.56 -8.11 15.30
C LEU A 265 -28.55 -7.27 16.10
N ASP A 266 -29.58 -6.69 15.47
CA ASP A 266 -30.50 -5.74 16.10
C ASP A 266 -29.75 -4.60 16.85
N VAL A 267 -28.63 -4.16 16.27
CA VAL A 267 -27.75 -3.11 16.79
C VAL A 267 -27.21 -2.28 15.62
N GLY A 268 -27.26 -0.95 15.75
CA GLY A 268 -26.75 -0.03 14.74
C GLY A 268 -25.24 -0.10 14.55
N VAL A 269 -24.78 0.11 13.31
CA VAL A 269 -23.37 0.32 12.99
C VAL A 269 -23.08 1.82 13.02
N VAL A 270 -22.04 2.21 13.76
CA VAL A 270 -21.64 3.61 13.86
C VAL A 270 -21.28 4.13 12.47
N CYS A 271 -21.92 5.21 12.06
CA CYS A 271 -21.71 5.80 10.74
C CYS A 271 -20.42 6.63 10.69
N LYS A 272 -19.78 6.68 9.52
CA LYS A 272 -18.68 7.62 9.27
C LYS A 272 -19.21 9.06 9.28
N LYS A 273 -18.54 9.99 9.98
CA LYS A 273 -18.92 11.41 9.95
C LYS A 273 -18.87 11.94 8.52
N GLY A 274 -20.00 12.48 8.06
CA GLY A 274 -20.21 12.96 6.68
C GLY A 274 -21.54 12.50 6.05
N VAL A 275 -22.19 11.47 6.62
CA VAL A 275 -23.46 10.89 6.11
C VAL A 275 -24.63 11.11 7.09
N ARG A 276 -24.64 12.21 7.86
CA ARG A 276 -25.85 12.55 8.63
C ARG A 276 -26.86 13.19 7.68
N ALA A 277 -27.96 12.47 7.42
CA ALA A 277 -29.16 13.07 6.85
C ALA A 277 -29.63 14.20 7.78
N GLU A 278 -29.98 15.34 7.18
CA GLU A 278 -30.55 16.48 7.89
C GLU A 278 -31.82 16.03 8.64
N GLY A 279 -31.77 15.92 9.98
CA GLY A 279 -32.99 15.67 10.76
C GLY A 279 -32.82 15.17 12.19
N GLU A 280 -31.78 14.39 12.50
CA GLU A 280 -31.70 13.75 13.82
C GLU A 280 -30.81 14.53 14.80
N GLN A 281 -31.46 15.28 15.69
CA GLN A 281 -30.85 15.90 16.87
C GLN A 281 -30.53 14.82 17.93
N GLY A 282 -29.64 13.90 17.59
CA GLY A 282 -29.02 12.97 18.53
C GLY A 282 -27.68 13.54 19.00
N ARG A 283 -27.51 13.71 20.32
CA ARG A 283 -26.30 14.20 20.99
C ARG A 283 -25.04 13.60 20.34
N ALA A 284 -24.24 14.43 19.67
CA ALA A 284 -22.91 14.05 19.27
C ALA A 284 -22.08 13.81 20.54
N ARG A 285 -21.99 12.55 20.99
CA ARG A 285 -20.82 12.14 21.78
C ARG A 285 -19.60 12.41 20.90
N GLU A 286 -18.50 12.81 21.50
CA GLU A 286 -17.21 12.89 20.82
C GLU A 286 -16.82 11.46 20.41
N GLU A 287 -17.29 11.05 19.22
CA GLU A 287 -17.19 9.70 18.67
C GLU A 287 -15.72 9.29 18.57
N GLY A 288 -15.32 8.25 19.32
CA GLY A 288 -13.94 7.84 19.59
C GLY A 288 -13.65 7.65 21.08
N GLN A 289 -14.40 8.34 21.96
CA GLN A 289 -14.30 8.16 23.40
C GLN A 289 -14.70 6.72 23.80
N GLY A 290 -13.71 5.93 24.21
CA GLY A 290 -13.89 4.57 24.73
C GLY A 290 -13.37 3.43 23.86
N ILE A 291 -12.88 3.71 22.64
CA ILE A 291 -12.20 2.71 21.80
C ILE A 291 -10.67 2.82 21.82
N GLU A 292 -10.14 3.99 22.14
CA GLU A 292 -8.71 4.21 22.28
C GLU A 292 -8.16 3.46 23.50
N CYS A 293 -6.88 3.08 23.44
CA CYS A 293 -6.23 2.49 24.58
C CYS A 293 -6.29 3.44 25.76
N ALA A 294 -6.79 2.97 26.89
CA ALA A 294 -6.99 3.82 28.05
C ALA A 294 -5.66 4.19 28.77
N ILE A 295 -4.53 3.63 28.34
CA ILE A 295 -3.19 3.96 28.87
C ILE A 295 -2.50 5.00 27.99
N CYS A 296 -2.36 4.73 26.68
CA CYS A 296 -1.63 5.61 25.77
C CYS A 296 -2.53 6.60 25.02
N TYR A 297 -3.86 6.47 25.11
CA TYR A 297 -4.86 7.29 24.43
C TYR A 297 -4.74 7.27 22.90
N CYS A 298 -4.11 6.22 22.34
CA CYS A 298 -4.01 5.99 20.91
C CYS A 298 -4.93 4.84 20.50
N LEU A 299 -5.50 4.93 19.29
CA LEU A 299 -6.16 3.79 18.65
C LEU A 299 -5.14 2.86 18.00
N HIS A 300 -4.13 3.41 17.33
CA HIS A 300 -3.06 2.64 16.69
C HIS A 300 -1.73 2.89 17.41
N LEU A 301 -1.07 1.83 17.85
CA LEU A 301 0.29 1.85 18.39
C LEU A 301 1.12 0.86 17.56
N GLU A 302 1.97 1.36 16.65
CA GLU A 302 2.76 0.51 15.74
C GLU A 302 1.89 -0.52 15.00
N ASP A 303 0.78 -0.06 14.42
CA ASP A 303 -0.25 -0.86 13.75
C ASP A 303 -1.08 -1.80 14.66
N ALA A 304 -0.81 -1.84 15.97
CA ALA A 304 -1.63 -2.59 16.92
C ALA A 304 -2.86 -1.79 17.39
N LEU A 305 -3.99 -2.48 17.54
CA LEU A 305 -5.22 -1.96 18.13
C LEU A 305 -5.38 -2.37 19.60
N PRO A 306 -6.17 -1.63 20.38
CA PRO A 306 -6.47 -1.98 21.75
C PRO A 306 -7.53 -3.09 21.82
N ASP A 307 -7.09 -4.33 21.68
CA ASP A 307 -7.99 -5.50 21.66
C ASP A 307 -8.31 -6.06 23.04
N LEU A 308 -7.46 -5.78 24.03
CA LEU A 308 -7.70 -6.24 25.40
C LEU A 308 -8.76 -5.37 26.04
N THR A 309 -9.92 -5.95 26.31
CA THR A 309 -11.04 -5.22 26.91
C THR A 309 -11.26 -5.68 28.35
N CYS A 310 -11.44 -4.75 29.28
CA CYS A 310 -11.87 -5.08 30.62
C CYS A 310 -13.36 -5.47 30.65
N ASP A 311 -13.68 -6.66 31.16
CA ASP A 311 -15.07 -7.14 31.22
C ASP A 311 -15.97 -6.32 32.16
N SER A 312 -15.40 -5.61 33.14
CA SER A 312 -16.16 -4.82 34.11
C SER A 312 -16.39 -3.37 33.64
N CYS A 313 -15.33 -2.66 33.22
CA CYS A 313 -15.44 -1.24 32.85
C CYS A 313 -15.43 -0.97 31.34
N SER A 314 -15.23 -1.99 30.51
CA SER A 314 -15.21 -1.90 29.04
C SER A 314 -14.12 -1.02 28.43
N HIS A 315 -13.15 -0.56 29.22
CA HIS A 315 -11.98 0.13 28.67
C HIS A 315 -11.11 -0.86 27.91
N THR A 316 -10.54 -0.40 26.80
CA THR A 316 -9.69 -1.18 25.92
C THR A 316 -8.21 -0.82 26.13
N TYR A 317 -7.33 -1.76 25.83
CA TYR A 317 -5.89 -1.61 26.00
C TYR A 317 -5.13 -2.32 24.88
N HIS A 318 -4.04 -1.69 24.40
CA HIS A 318 -3.05 -2.42 23.64
C HIS A 318 -2.42 -3.51 24.51
N LEU A 319 -2.05 -4.62 23.87
CA LEU A 319 -1.34 -5.73 24.52
C LEU A 319 -0.09 -5.22 25.24
N GLN A 320 0.74 -4.44 24.53
CA GLN A 320 1.98 -3.91 25.07
C GLN A 320 1.75 -2.96 26.24
N CYS A 321 0.82 -2.00 26.11
CA CYS A 321 0.54 -1.04 27.16
C CYS A 321 0.05 -1.70 28.46
N LEU A 322 -0.88 -2.66 28.36
CA LEU A 322 -1.38 -3.35 29.54
C LEU A 322 -0.31 -4.26 30.15
N TYR A 323 0.48 -4.94 29.33
CA TYR A 323 1.59 -5.77 29.81
C TYR A 323 2.61 -4.96 30.62
N GLU A 324 3.09 -3.85 30.08
CA GLU A 324 4.04 -2.96 30.75
C GLU A 324 3.46 -2.41 32.05
N TRP A 325 2.18 -2.00 32.04
CA TRP A 325 1.48 -1.53 33.22
C TRP A 325 1.44 -2.59 34.33
N LEU A 326 1.05 -3.82 33.99
CA LEU A 326 0.92 -4.91 34.95
C LEU A 326 2.28 -5.36 35.50
N CYS A 327 3.35 -5.33 34.70
CA CYS A 327 4.71 -5.60 35.16
C CYS A 327 5.19 -4.60 36.23
N GLY A 328 4.67 -3.37 36.21
CA GLY A 328 4.96 -2.35 37.23
C GLY A 328 4.20 -2.53 38.54
N GLN A 329 3.20 -3.42 38.61
CA GLN A 329 2.38 -3.61 39.81
C GLN A 329 2.95 -4.69 40.73
N THR A 330 2.90 -4.44 42.04
CA THR A 330 3.39 -5.38 43.07
C THR A 330 2.46 -6.57 43.32
N ASN A 331 1.18 -6.46 42.94
CA ASN A 331 0.15 -7.49 43.12
C ASN A 331 -0.05 -8.38 41.86
N SER A 332 0.69 -8.12 40.77
CA SER A 332 0.58 -8.89 39.55
C SER A 332 1.07 -10.32 39.74
N ARG A 333 0.34 -11.27 39.14
CA ARG A 333 0.66 -12.70 39.19
C ARG A 333 0.96 -13.20 37.80
N HIS A 334 2.13 -13.82 37.64
CA HIS A 334 2.50 -14.48 36.40
C HIS A 334 2.02 -15.93 36.42
N SER A 335 1.40 -16.34 35.33
CA SER A 335 1.14 -17.74 34.99
C SER A 335 1.65 -17.98 33.58
N VAL A 336 1.76 -19.25 33.16
CA VAL A 336 2.37 -19.60 31.86
C VAL A 336 1.74 -18.78 30.72
N ASN A 337 2.55 -17.93 30.07
CA ASN A 337 2.19 -17.02 28.98
C ASN A 337 1.08 -15.97 29.28
N VAL A 338 0.74 -15.74 30.55
CA VAL A 338 -0.28 -14.75 30.96
C VAL A 338 0.15 -14.02 32.24
N ILE A 339 -0.13 -12.72 32.33
CA ILE A 339 -0.05 -11.93 33.56
C ILE A 339 -1.46 -11.52 34.00
N PHE A 340 -1.74 -11.65 35.29
CA PHE A 340 -2.98 -11.22 35.93
C PHE A 340 -2.68 -10.04 36.84
N GLY A 341 -3.59 -9.07 36.89
CA GLY A 341 -3.54 -8.00 37.89
C GLY A 341 -4.79 -7.16 37.86
N GLU A 342 -4.67 -5.91 38.31
CA GLU A 342 -5.79 -4.99 38.43
C GLU A 342 -5.90 -4.10 37.18
N CYS A 343 -7.12 -3.96 36.67
CA CYS A 343 -7.45 -3.03 35.60
C CYS A 343 -7.01 -1.60 35.99
N PRO A 344 -6.27 -0.87 35.14
CA PRO A 344 -5.80 0.49 35.45
C PRO A 344 -6.93 1.47 35.82
N PHE A 345 -8.15 1.22 35.33
CA PHE A 345 -9.30 2.10 35.51
C PHE A 345 -10.21 1.68 36.67
N CYS A 346 -10.70 0.45 36.69
CA CYS A 346 -11.69 0.01 37.70
C CYS A 346 -11.12 -0.89 38.79
N ARG A 347 -9.85 -1.29 38.69
CA ARG A 347 -9.16 -2.21 39.62
C ARG A 347 -9.72 -3.63 39.71
N GLU A 348 -10.73 -3.96 38.90
CA GLU A 348 -11.18 -5.34 38.75
C GLU A 348 -10.11 -6.20 38.08
N LEU A 349 -10.17 -7.52 38.33
CA LEU A 349 -9.20 -8.47 37.78
C LEU A 349 -9.20 -8.41 36.24
N ILE A 350 -8.01 -8.27 35.66
CA ILE A 350 -7.79 -8.32 34.22
C ILE A 350 -6.65 -9.27 33.91
N MET A 351 -6.75 -9.93 32.75
CA MET A 351 -5.72 -10.81 32.23
C MET A 351 -5.11 -10.24 30.96
N CYS A 352 -3.79 -10.40 30.81
CA CYS A 352 -3.04 -9.98 29.64
C CYS A 352 -2.12 -11.12 29.22
N LYS A 353 -2.13 -11.48 27.93
CA LYS A 353 -1.14 -12.44 27.40
C LYS A 353 0.24 -11.77 27.39
N LEU A 354 1.30 -12.58 27.43
CA LEU A 354 2.64 -12.05 27.19
C LEU A 354 2.77 -11.66 25.70
N PRO A 355 3.37 -10.49 25.37
CA PRO A 355 3.77 -10.16 24.01
C PRO A 355 4.69 -11.26 23.44
N ALA A 356 4.58 -11.51 22.13
CA ALA A 356 5.33 -12.55 21.43
C ALA A 356 6.81 -12.18 21.20
#